data_AF-A0A1V3S939-F1
#
_entry.id   AF-A0A1V3S939-F1
#
_cell.length_a   1.000
_cell.length_b   1.000
_cell.length_c   1.000
_cell.angle_alpha   90.00
_cell.angle_beta   90.00
_cell.angle_gamma   90.00
#
_symmetry.space_group_name_H-M   'P 1'
#
loop_
_entity.id
_entity.type
_entity.pdbx_description
1 polymer ?
#
loop_
_entity_poly.entity_id
_entity_poly.type
_entity_poly.pdbx_seq_one_letter_code
_entity_poly.pdbx_strand_id
1 'polypeptide(L)'
;MHTPNTARRRFAAGSLLLIALTGCGLMQPGPRQIDVSEAQLQSRIASQFPVKQRQLGLFDVTLEQPRLRLLPEENRVVTEMTYAVGVALTGVAPVKGQLELSYGLRYEPSDSTVRLHQVRVERLGVDGLSAAQAAQVKKIGGLMAEDLLKEAVVHRVKPEDLQSLSGRGYQPGVLKVVPGGLRLQLDPLDTK
;
A
#
# COMPACT_ATOMS: atom_id res chain seq x y z
N MET A 1 63.81 16.12 61.35
CA MET A 1 62.84 15.01 61.52
C MET A 1 62.35 14.60 60.14
N HIS A 2 62.32 13.29 59.88
CA HIS A 2 61.96 12.57 58.64
C HIS A 2 62.92 12.66 57.42
N THR A 3 63.74 11.61 57.32
CA THR A 3 64.33 10.99 56.11
C THR A 3 63.27 10.11 55.39
N PRO A 4 63.60 9.34 54.33
CA PRO A 4 64.38 9.59 53.11
C PRO A 4 63.51 9.24 51.85
N ASN A 5 64.04 9.30 50.61
CA ASN A 5 64.19 8.07 49.80
C ASN A 5 64.88 8.32 48.46
N THR A 6 65.90 7.51 48.21
CA THR A 6 66.72 7.40 47.01
C THR A 6 66.14 6.37 46.04
N ALA A 7 66.40 6.62 44.76
CA ALA A 7 66.57 5.65 43.66
C ALA A 7 65.34 4.88 43.14
N ARG A 8 65.09 5.02 41.83
CA ARG A 8 65.50 4.01 40.84
C ARG A 8 65.23 4.47 39.39
N ARG A 9 66.32 4.53 38.61
CA ARG A 9 66.33 4.54 37.14
C ARG A 9 65.73 3.23 36.61
N ARG A 10 64.85 3.32 35.60
CA ARG A 10 64.73 2.33 34.51
C ARG A 10 64.29 3.02 33.22
N PHE A 11 65.22 3.19 32.28
CA PHE A 11 64.90 3.33 30.86
C PHE A 11 64.67 1.93 30.31
N ALA A 12 63.55 1.71 29.60
CA ALA A 12 63.38 0.61 28.67
C ALA A 12 62.36 1.02 27.61
N ALA A 13 62.80 0.97 26.35
CA ALA A 13 62.02 1.15 25.14
C ALA A 13 60.96 0.05 25.00
N GLY A 14 59.87 0.36 24.28
CA GLY A 14 58.84 -0.63 23.95
C GLY A 14 57.70 -0.02 23.15
N SER A 15 57.88 0.02 21.83
CA SER A 15 56.86 0.27 20.82
C SER A 15 55.67 -0.69 20.98
N LEU A 16 54.43 -0.21 20.89
CA LEU A 16 53.48 -0.68 19.87
C LEU A 16 52.22 0.19 19.85
N LEU A 17 52.08 0.87 18.72
CA LEU A 17 50.87 1.50 18.22
C LEU A 17 49.88 0.38 17.85
N LEU A 18 48.72 0.30 18.52
CA LEU A 18 47.55 -0.43 18.02
C LEU A 18 46.31 0.40 18.33
N ILE A 19 46.00 1.32 17.42
CA ILE A 19 44.71 1.98 17.32
C ILE A 19 43.72 0.90 16.87
N ALA A 20 42.99 0.31 17.80
CA ALA A 20 41.84 -0.51 17.47
C ALA A 20 40.72 0.42 16.98
N LEU A 21 40.62 0.61 15.66
CA LEU A 21 39.39 1.10 15.04
C LEU A 21 38.34 -0.01 15.12
N THR A 22 37.64 -0.11 16.25
CA THR A 22 36.33 -0.76 16.31
C THR A 22 35.28 0.16 15.70
N GLY A 23 35.43 0.41 14.39
CA GLY A 23 34.38 0.98 13.56
C GLY A 23 33.35 -0.09 13.24
N CYS A 24 32.59 -0.56 14.24
CA CYS A 24 31.31 -1.17 13.95
C CYS A 24 30.39 -0.01 13.56
N GLY A 25 30.34 0.31 12.27
CA GLY A 25 29.20 0.99 11.68
C GLY A 25 27.98 0.09 11.89
N LEU A 26 27.41 0.11 13.09
CA LEU A 26 26.08 -0.40 13.36
C LEU A 26 25.14 0.54 12.60
N MET A 27 24.98 0.30 11.30
CA MET A 27 23.78 0.69 10.59
C MET A 27 22.64 0.02 11.36
N GLN A 28 22.04 0.76 12.28
CA GLN A 28 20.82 0.31 12.93
C GLN A 28 19.84 -0.04 11.82
N PRO A 29 19.36 -1.29 11.74
CA PRO A 29 18.41 -1.65 10.71
C PRO A 29 17.22 -0.73 10.88
N GLY A 30 16.94 0.07 9.83
CA GLY A 30 15.79 0.96 9.81
C GLY A 30 14.49 0.20 10.07
N PRO A 31 13.39 0.92 10.38
CA PRO A 31 12.12 0.28 10.70
C PRO A 31 11.73 -0.70 9.59
N ARG A 32 11.43 -1.95 9.97
CA ARG A 32 11.06 -3.03 9.04
C ARG A 32 9.60 -2.95 8.55
N GLN A 33 8.92 -1.87 8.91
CA GLN A 33 7.49 -1.70 8.68
C GLN A 33 7.22 -0.23 8.36
N ILE A 34 6.32 0.00 7.40
CA ILE A 34 5.79 1.33 7.06
C ILE A 34 4.28 1.26 7.27
N ASP A 35 3.78 2.08 8.18
CA ASP A 35 2.35 2.17 8.48
C ASP A 35 1.74 3.40 7.80
N VAL A 36 0.57 3.22 7.20
CA VAL A 36 -0.26 4.26 6.60
C VAL A 36 -1.61 4.25 7.32
N SER A 37 -1.96 5.35 7.98
CA SER A 37 -3.20 5.41 8.76
C SER A 37 -4.44 5.40 7.87
N GLU A 38 -5.57 4.96 8.41
CA GLU A 38 -6.86 4.98 7.71
C GLU A 38 -7.24 6.37 7.21
N ALA A 39 -6.98 7.42 8.00
CA ALA A 39 -7.22 8.81 7.59
C ALA A 39 -6.33 9.22 6.40
N GLN A 40 -5.06 8.80 6.37
CA GLN A 40 -4.17 9.03 5.23
C GLN A 40 -4.65 8.27 3.99
N LEU A 41 -5.12 7.03 4.15
CA LEU A 41 -5.70 6.25 3.06
C LEU A 41 -6.95 6.89 2.49
N GLN A 42 -7.87 7.31 3.36
CA GLN A 42 -9.10 8.02 2.98
C GLN A 42 -8.79 9.33 2.23
N SER A 43 -7.78 10.08 2.67
CA SER A 43 -7.34 11.30 1.97
C SER A 43 -6.76 10.99 0.59
N ARG A 44 -5.91 9.95 0.49
CA ARG A 44 -5.28 9.53 -0.77
C ARG A 44 -6.26 8.94 -1.78
N ILE A 45 -7.30 8.22 -1.32
CA ILE A 45 -8.35 7.73 -2.23
C ILE A 45 -9.23 8.89 -2.67
N ALA A 46 -9.62 9.79 -1.77
CA ALA A 46 -10.47 10.93 -2.10
C ALA A 46 -9.82 11.86 -3.15
N SER A 47 -8.50 12.05 -3.11
CA SER A 47 -7.79 12.90 -4.08
C SER A 47 -7.70 12.32 -5.49
N GLN A 48 -7.97 11.02 -5.67
CA GLN A 48 -7.99 10.36 -6.97
C GLN A 48 -9.36 10.44 -7.66
N PHE A 49 -10.39 10.86 -6.93
CA PHE A 49 -11.76 10.91 -7.43
C PHE A 49 -12.13 12.33 -7.87
N PRO A 50 -13.02 12.48 -8.86
CA PRO A 50 -13.75 11.42 -9.56
C PRO A 50 -12.85 10.64 -10.53
N VAL A 51 -13.05 9.31 -10.58
CA VAL A 51 -12.37 8.45 -11.55
C VAL A 51 -13.25 8.35 -12.79
N LYS A 52 -12.72 8.74 -13.95
CA LYS A 52 -13.40 8.62 -15.24
C LYS A 52 -12.62 7.66 -16.13
N GLN A 53 -13.28 6.59 -16.56
CA GLN A 53 -12.67 5.57 -17.40
C GLN A 53 -13.60 5.20 -18.55
N ARG A 54 -13.02 5.04 -19.73
CA ARG A 54 -13.73 4.47 -20.87
C ARG A 54 -13.49 2.97 -20.91
N GLN A 55 -14.56 2.20 -20.81
CA GLN A 55 -14.53 0.76 -20.85
C GLN A 55 -15.00 0.25 -22.21
N LEU A 56 -14.27 -0.73 -22.75
CA LEU A 56 -14.59 -1.39 -24.02
C LEU A 56 -14.72 -0.42 -25.22
N GLY A 57 -14.12 0.77 -25.13
CA GLY A 57 -14.18 1.82 -26.15
C GLY A 57 -15.53 2.54 -26.29
N LEU A 58 -16.56 2.14 -25.55
CA LEU A 58 -17.94 2.60 -25.74
C LEU A 58 -18.59 3.16 -24.48
N PHE A 59 -18.30 2.56 -23.33
CA PHE A 59 -18.96 2.91 -22.07
C PHE A 59 -18.12 3.91 -21.28
N ASP A 60 -18.72 5.03 -20.92
CA ASP A 60 -18.12 5.99 -19.99
C ASP A 60 -18.53 5.64 -18.57
N VAL A 61 -17.56 5.26 -17.76
CA VAL A 61 -17.72 4.93 -16.35
C VAL A 61 -17.15 6.06 -15.51
N THR A 62 -17.96 6.62 -14.63
CA THR A 62 -17.55 7.60 -13.62
C THR A 62 -17.79 7.00 -12.24
N LEU A 63 -16.76 7.03 -11.38
CA LEU A 63 -16.84 6.65 -9.97
C LEU A 63 -16.64 7.89 -9.10
N GLU A 64 -17.46 8.03 -8.07
CA GLU A 64 -17.51 9.22 -7.22
C GLU A 64 -17.64 8.87 -5.74
N GLN A 65 -17.30 9.84 -4.88
CA GLN A 65 -17.58 9.81 -3.44
C GLN A 65 -17.04 8.54 -2.72
N PRO A 66 -15.74 8.20 -2.85
CA PRO A 66 -15.20 6.99 -2.25
C PRO A 66 -15.18 7.10 -0.73
N ARG A 67 -15.65 6.05 -0.05
CA ARG A 67 -15.55 5.87 1.39
C ARG A 67 -14.91 4.53 1.69
N LEU A 68 -13.79 4.58 2.38
CA LEU A 68 -13.01 3.41 2.74
C LEU A 68 -13.25 3.06 4.21
N ARG A 69 -13.30 1.76 4.48
CA ARG A 69 -13.21 1.19 5.83
C ARG A 69 -12.30 -0.03 5.83
N LEU A 70 -11.67 -0.31 6.95
CA LEU A 70 -10.73 -1.42 7.10
C LEU A 70 -11.39 -2.61 7.83
N LEU A 71 -11.09 -3.83 7.36
CA LEU A 71 -11.46 -5.10 8.00
C LEU A 71 -10.17 -5.89 8.32
N PRO A 72 -9.48 -5.58 9.43
CA PRO A 72 -8.21 -6.21 9.77
C PRO A 72 -8.29 -7.72 9.95
N GLU A 73 -9.36 -8.22 10.58
CA GLU A 73 -9.59 -9.65 10.82
C GLU A 73 -9.67 -10.47 9.52
N GLU A 74 -10.10 -9.84 8.44
CA GLU A 74 -10.21 -10.45 7.12
C GLU A 74 -9.02 -10.09 6.20
N ASN A 75 -8.10 -9.26 6.69
CA ASN A 75 -7.05 -8.62 5.89
C ASN A 75 -7.60 -7.91 4.63
N ARG A 76 -8.73 -7.19 4.78
CA ARG A 76 -9.48 -6.58 3.67
C ARG A 76 -9.72 -5.10 3.86
N VAL A 77 -9.83 -4.42 2.74
CA VAL A 77 -10.33 -3.06 2.62
C VAL A 77 -11.71 -3.14 1.97
N VAL A 78 -12.66 -2.38 2.50
CA VAL A 78 -13.95 -2.16 1.86
C VAL A 78 -14.01 -0.74 1.36
N THR A 79 -14.43 -0.57 0.11
CA THR A 79 -14.71 0.75 -0.45
C THR A 79 -16.14 0.80 -0.96
N GLU A 80 -16.87 1.80 -0.49
CA GLU A 80 -18.17 2.20 -1.02
C GLU A 80 -18.00 3.43 -1.93
N MET A 81 -18.71 3.44 -3.05
CA MET A 81 -18.70 4.54 -4.01
C MET A 81 -20.02 4.64 -4.76
N THR A 82 -20.29 5.80 -5.33
CA THR A 82 -21.36 5.98 -6.32
C THR A 82 -20.77 5.86 -7.72
N TYR A 83 -21.58 5.42 -8.69
CA TYR A 83 -21.15 5.30 -10.07
C TYR A 83 -22.19 5.84 -11.04
N ALA A 84 -21.71 6.23 -12.22
CA ALA A 84 -22.52 6.51 -13.40
C ALA A 84 -21.91 5.80 -14.62
N VAL A 85 -22.72 5.04 -15.36
CA VAL A 85 -22.33 4.38 -16.61
C VAL A 85 -23.22 4.87 -17.74
N GLY A 86 -22.61 5.47 -18.76
CA GLY A 86 -23.30 5.94 -19.97
C GLY A 86 -22.67 5.39 -21.24
N VAL A 87 -23.34 5.58 -22.38
CA VAL A 87 -22.78 5.28 -23.70
C VAL A 87 -22.32 6.58 -24.35
N ALA A 88 -21.05 6.63 -24.74
CA ALA A 88 -20.43 7.83 -25.30
C ALA A 88 -21.20 8.34 -26.53
N LEU A 89 -21.43 9.66 -26.60
CA LEU A 89 -22.02 10.37 -27.76
C LEU A 89 -23.46 9.95 -28.15
N THR A 90 -24.18 9.23 -27.30
CA THR A 90 -25.55 8.75 -27.61
C THR A 90 -26.67 9.66 -27.13
N GLY A 91 -26.38 10.64 -26.26
CA GLY A 91 -27.40 11.48 -25.61
C GLY A 91 -28.31 10.73 -24.61
N VAL A 92 -28.13 9.41 -24.45
CA VAL A 92 -28.85 8.59 -23.48
C VAL A 92 -28.39 8.94 -22.07
N ALA A 93 -29.34 9.09 -21.15
CA ALA A 93 -29.04 9.36 -19.76
C ALA A 93 -28.20 8.22 -19.14
N PRO A 94 -27.13 8.52 -18.38
CA PRO A 94 -26.32 7.50 -17.76
C PRO A 94 -27.10 6.77 -16.66
N VAL A 95 -26.87 5.47 -16.55
CA VAL A 95 -27.34 4.63 -15.45
C VAL A 95 -26.51 4.95 -14.22
N LYS A 96 -27.17 5.19 -13.08
CA LYS A 96 -26.51 5.52 -11.82
C LYS A 96 -26.77 4.47 -10.75
N GLY A 97 -25.89 4.42 -9.77
CA GLY A 97 -26.06 3.51 -8.64
C GLY A 97 -24.93 3.59 -7.63
N GLN A 98 -24.86 2.54 -6.81
CA GLN A 98 -23.93 2.42 -5.71
C GLN A 98 -23.21 1.07 -5.78
N LEU A 99 -21.92 1.08 -5.48
CA LEU A 99 -21.04 -0.08 -5.50
C LEU A 99 -20.32 -0.16 -4.16
N GLU A 100 -20.42 -1.32 -3.51
CA GLU A 100 -19.57 -1.68 -2.36
C GLU A 100 -18.78 -2.92 -2.74
N LEU A 101 -17.46 -2.84 -2.54
CA LEU A 101 -16.53 -3.90 -2.87
C LEU A 101 -15.55 -4.13 -1.72
N SER A 102 -15.20 -5.39 -1.48
CA SER A 102 -14.17 -5.81 -0.53
C SER A 102 -12.99 -6.44 -1.27
N TYR A 103 -11.77 -6.14 -0.84
CA TYR A 103 -10.57 -6.61 -1.53
C TYR A 103 -9.37 -6.64 -0.59
N GLY A 104 -8.39 -7.47 -0.91
CA GLY A 104 -7.05 -7.35 -0.35
C GLY A 104 -6.16 -6.46 -1.23
N LEU A 105 -5.02 -6.05 -0.67
CA LEU A 105 -4.01 -5.27 -1.38
C LEU A 105 -2.70 -6.04 -1.44
N ARG A 106 -2.11 -6.07 -2.63
CA ARG A 106 -0.85 -6.79 -2.89
C ARG A 106 0.13 -5.88 -3.60
N TYR A 107 1.39 -5.93 -3.17
CA TYR A 107 2.47 -5.31 -3.92
C TYR A 107 2.93 -6.25 -5.04
N GLU A 108 3.11 -5.70 -6.24
CA GLU A 108 3.62 -6.38 -7.43
C GLU A 108 5.03 -5.85 -7.73
N PRO A 109 6.09 -6.63 -7.43
CA PRO A 109 7.46 -6.18 -7.63
C PRO A 109 7.82 -5.95 -9.09
N SER A 110 7.20 -6.67 -10.02
CA SER A 110 7.56 -6.63 -11.45
C SER A 110 7.36 -5.26 -12.10
N ASP A 111 6.37 -4.48 -11.64
CA ASP A 111 6.08 -3.14 -12.15
C ASP A 111 5.92 -2.08 -11.04
N SER A 112 6.28 -2.44 -9.81
CA SER A 112 6.23 -1.59 -8.62
C SER A 112 4.86 -1.01 -8.33
N THR A 113 3.81 -1.81 -8.49
CA THR A 113 2.43 -1.40 -8.24
C THR A 113 1.82 -2.03 -7.00
N VAL A 114 0.85 -1.35 -6.41
CA VAL A 114 -0.11 -1.94 -5.47
C VAL A 114 -1.37 -2.23 -6.24
N ARG A 115 -1.82 -3.48 -6.16
CA ARG A 115 -2.96 -4.02 -6.92
C ARG A 115 -4.05 -4.54 -6.00
N LEU A 116 -5.28 -4.45 -6.48
CA LEU A 116 -6.40 -5.17 -5.89
C LEU A 116 -6.22 -6.67 -6.08
N HIS A 117 -6.48 -7.47 -5.05
CA HIS A 117 -6.56 -8.92 -5.18
C HIS A 117 -7.75 -9.48 -4.41
N GLN A 118 -8.26 -10.63 -4.86
CA GLN A 118 -9.44 -11.29 -4.28
C GLN A 118 -10.63 -10.33 -4.10
N VAL A 119 -10.88 -9.52 -5.14
CA VAL A 119 -12.00 -8.57 -5.20
C VAL A 119 -13.32 -9.31 -5.10
N ARG A 120 -14.25 -8.75 -4.31
CA ARG A 120 -15.62 -9.22 -4.17
C ARG A 120 -16.57 -8.04 -4.21
N VAL A 121 -17.67 -8.19 -4.94
CA VAL A 121 -18.75 -7.19 -4.96
C VAL A 121 -19.74 -7.53 -3.86
N GLU A 122 -19.71 -6.74 -2.79
CA GLU A 122 -20.60 -6.90 -1.64
C GLU A 122 -22.00 -6.38 -1.98
N ARG A 123 -22.05 -5.23 -2.67
CA ARG A 123 -23.30 -4.57 -3.07
C ARG A 123 -23.15 -3.95 -4.46
N LEU A 124 -24.14 -4.17 -5.31
CA LEU A 124 -24.29 -3.48 -6.58
C LEU A 124 -25.74 -3.05 -6.72
N GLY A 125 -25.99 -1.76 -6.52
CA GLY A 125 -27.29 -1.14 -6.68
C GLY A 125 -27.36 -0.35 -7.99
N VAL A 126 -28.56 -0.29 -8.58
CA VAL A 126 -28.89 0.59 -9.70
C VAL A 126 -30.16 1.34 -9.32
N ASP A 127 -30.16 2.64 -9.57
CA ASP A 127 -31.27 3.51 -9.23
C ASP A 127 -32.53 3.14 -10.05
N GLY A 128 -33.70 3.13 -9.40
CA GLY A 128 -34.98 2.86 -10.06
C GLY A 128 -35.30 1.38 -10.32
N LEU A 129 -34.44 0.44 -9.94
CA LEU A 129 -34.75 -0.99 -10.03
C LEU A 129 -35.56 -1.51 -8.85
N SER A 130 -36.48 -2.45 -9.12
CA SER A 130 -37.10 -3.29 -8.09
C SER A 130 -36.09 -4.26 -7.46
N ALA A 131 -36.42 -4.82 -6.29
CA ALA A 131 -35.55 -5.77 -5.59
C ALA A 131 -35.18 -7.00 -6.44
N ALA A 132 -36.14 -7.54 -7.21
CA ALA A 132 -35.89 -8.68 -8.09
C ALA A 132 -34.92 -8.32 -9.24
N GLN A 133 -35.09 -7.14 -9.85
CA GLN A 133 -34.17 -6.66 -10.89
C GLN A 133 -32.78 -6.37 -10.32
N ALA A 134 -32.69 -5.74 -9.15
CA ALA A 134 -31.43 -5.47 -8.48
C ALA A 134 -30.66 -6.76 -8.14
N ALA A 135 -31.34 -7.82 -7.71
CA ALA A 135 -30.72 -9.11 -7.46
C ALA A 135 -30.13 -9.73 -8.75
N GLN A 136 -30.85 -9.63 -9.86
CA GLN A 136 -30.36 -10.12 -11.16
C GLN A 136 -29.15 -9.30 -11.66
N VAL A 137 -29.19 -7.97 -11.50
CA VAL A 137 -28.06 -7.10 -11.84
C VAL A 137 -26.85 -7.41 -10.97
N LYS A 138 -27.02 -7.56 -9.65
CA LYS A 138 -25.91 -7.95 -8.76
C LYS A 138 -25.26 -9.25 -9.23
N LYS A 139 -26.04 -10.26 -9.60
CA LYS A 139 -25.51 -11.56 -10.01
C LYS A 139 -24.66 -11.47 -11.29
N ILE A 140 -25.10 -10.70 -12.29
CA ILE A 140 -24.40 -10.60 -13.58
C ILE A 140 -23.32 -9.53 -13.52
N GLY A 141 -23.72 -8.30 -13.17
CA GLY A 141 -22.82 -7.14 -13.12
C GLY A 141 -21.76 -7.26 -12.03
N GLY A 142 -22.04 -7.95 -10.92
CA GLY A 142 -21.06 -8.21 -9.87
C GLY A 142 -19.88 -9.02 -10.39
N LEU A 143 -20.14 -10.14 -11.08
CA LEU A 143 -19.08 -10.98 -11.65
C LEU A 143 -18.25 -10.22 -12.69
N MET A 144 -18.90 -9.41 -13.53
CA MET A 144 -18.19 -8.58 -14.52
C MET A 144 -17.32 -7.52 -13.84
N ALA A 145 -17.84 -6.86 -12.80
CA ALA A 145 -17.07 -5.88 -12.05
C ALA A 145 -15.88 -6.52 -11.31
N GLU A 146 -16.06 -7.71 -10.74
CA GLU A 146 -14.97 -8.47 -10.12
C GLU A 146 -13.87 -8.81 -11.13
N ASP A 147 -14.23 -9.27 -12.32
CA ASP A 147 -13.28 -9.61 -13.37
C ASP A 147 -12.51 -8.37 -13.88
N LEU A 148 -13.21 -7.26 -14.11
CA LEU A 148 -12.61 -6.01 -14.56
C LEU A 148 -11.68 -5.38 -13.52
N LEU A 149 -12.00 -5.51 -12.23
CA LEU A 149 -11.25 -4.91 -11.13
C LEU A 149 -10.16 -5.84 -10.57
N LYS A 150 -10.16 -7.11 -10.96
CA LYS A 150 -9.11 -8.05 -10.60
C LYS A 150 -7.75 -7.52 -11.06
N GLU A 151 -6.79 -7.45 -10.15
CA GLU A 151 -5.43 -6.93 -10.40
C GLU A 151 -5.38 -5.44 -10.82
N ALA A 152 -6.47 -4.68 -10.63
CA ALA A 152 -6.47 -3.25 -10.90
C ALA A 152 -5.39 -2.53 -10.08
N VAL A 153 -4.59 -1.71 -10.75
CA VAL A 153 -3.53 -0.91 -10.12
C VAL A 153 -4.18 0.27 -9.39
N VAL A 154 -4.00 0.35 -8.08
CA VAL A 154 -4.51 1.45 -7.24
C VAL A 154 -3.43 2.44 -6.82
N HIS A 155 -2.16 2.02 -6.89
CA HIS A 155 -1.04 2.90 -6.61
C HIS A 155 0.20 2.39 -7.32
N ARG A 156 1.05 3.31 -7.78
CA ARG A 156 2.41 2.99 -8.22
C ARG A 156 3.38 3.57 -7.20
N VAL A 157 4.22 2.70 -6.65
CA VAL A 157 5.27 3.13 -5.72
C VAL A 157 6.28 3.94 -6.51
N LYS A 158 6.68 5.07 -5.96
CA LYS A 158 7.60 5.98 -6.63
C LYS A 158 9.01 5.37 -6.71
N PRO A 159 9.75 5.55 -7.83
CA PRO A 159 11.11 5.07 -7.94
C PRO A 159 12.03 5.57 -6.81
N GLU A 160 11.83 6.80 -6.36
CA GLU A 160 12.65 7.41 -5.30
C GLU A 160 12.45 6.69 -3.95
N ASP A 161 11.20 6.29 -3.64
CA ASP A 161 10.88 5.55 -2.42
C ASP A 161 11.51 4.15 -2.45
N LEU A 162 11.50 3.49 -3.61
CA LEU A 162 12.12 2.18 -3.81
C LEU A 162 13.64 2.24 -3.70
N GLN A 163 14.27 3.27 -4.26
CA GLN A 163 15.72 3.49 -4.13
C GLN A 163 16.10 3.75 -2.68
N SER A 164 15.31 4.54 -1.96
CA SER A 164 15.50 4.79 -0.52
C SER A 164 15.39 3.52 0.32
N LEU A 165 14.46 2.62 -0.03
CA LEU A 165 14.36 1.30 0.60
C LEU A 165 15.56 0.42 0.27
N SER A 166 15.92 0.35 -1.01
CA SER A 166 17.00 -0.50 -1.50
C SER A 166 18.36 -0.09 -0.94
N GLY A 167 18.63 1.22 -0.85
CA GLY A 167 19.84 1.76 -0.22
C GLY A 167 19.95 1.45 1.28
N ARG A 168 18.83 1.09 1.93
CA ARG A 168 18.78 0.60 3.32
C ARG A 168 18.79 -0.93 3.43
N GLY A 169 18.95 -1.66 2.32
CA GLY A 169 18.96 -3.11 2.30
C GLY A 169 17.57 -3.74 2.37
N TYR A 170 16.52 -3.02 1.97
CA TYR A 170 15.14 -3.50 2.03
C TYR A 170 14.40 -3.40 0.70
N GLN A 171 13.38 -4.24 0.53
CA GLN A 171 12.38 -4.17 -0.52
C GLN A 171 10.96 -4.19 0.07
N PRO A 172 9.94 -3.63 -0.63
CA PRO A 172 8.56 -3.78 -0.21
C PRO A 172 8.15 -5.25 -0.21
N GLY A 173 7.62 -5.72 0.91
CA GLY A 173 7.11 -7.07 1.10
C GLY A 173 5.59 -7.10 1.17
N VAL A 174 5.07 -7.87 2.12
CA VAL A 174 3.63 -8.08 2.29
C VAL A 174 2.92 -6.82 2.79
N LEU A 175 1.81 -6.46 2.14
CA LEU A 175 0.84 -5.49 2.64
C LEU A 175 -0.19 -6.19 3.53
N LYS A 176 -0.44 -5.63 4.71
CA LYS A 176 -1.45 -6.11 5.65
C LYS A 176 -2.37 -4.99 6.09
N VAL A 177 -3.66 -5.29 6.18
CA VAL A 177 -4.62 -4.46 6.88
C VAL A 177 -4.47 -4.72 8.37
N VAL A 178 -4.28 -3.66 9.14
CA VAL A 178 -4.12 -3.69 10.59
C VAL A 178 -5.14 -2.74 11.22
N PRO A 179 -5.46 -2.88 12.52
CA PRO A 179 -6.30 -1.89 13.19
C PRO A 179 -5.75 -0.46 12.99
N GLY A 180 -6.59 0.41 12.41
CA GLY A 180 -6.25 1.81 12.15
C GLY A 180 -5.41 2.10 10.91
N GLY A 181 -5.05 1.11 10.07
CA GLY A 181 -4.28 1.40 8.86
C GLY A 181 -3.87 0.21 7.98
N LEU A 182 -2.99 0.51 7.03
CA LEU A 182 -2.25 -0.48 6.25
C LEU A 182 -0.80 -0.51 6.71
N ARG A 183 -0.24 -1.71 6.78
CA ARG A 183 1.17 -1.95 7.09
C ARG A 183 1.85 -2.61 5.90
N LEU A 184 2.87 -1.96 5.39
CA LEU A 184 3.82 -2.57 4.47
C LEU A 184 4.97 -3.17 5.28
N GLN A 185 5.13 -4.48 5.21
CA GLN A 185 6.34 -5.15 5.71
C GLN A 185 7.49 -4.89 4.74
N LEU A 186 8.69 -4.70 5.27
CA LEU A 186 9.91 -4.55 4.49
C LEU A 186 10.75 -5.81 4.63
N ASP A 187 11.00 -6.46 3.51
CA ASP A 187 11.81 -7.67 3.45
C ASP A 187 13.27 -7.28 3.21
N PRO A 188 14.24 -7.96 3.84
CA PRO A 188 15.64 -7.78 3.50
C PRO A 188 15.88 -8.06 2.01
N LEU A 189 16.74 -7.27 1.38
CA LEU A 189 17.28 -7.62 0.07
C LEU A 189 18.17 -8.84 0.25
N ASP A 190 17.90 -9.91 -0.50
CA ASP A 190 18.82 -11.05 -0.59
C ASP A 190 20.11 -10.59 -1.29
N THR A 191 21.10 -10.17 -0.50
CA THR A 191 22.47 -10.02 -0.98
C THR A 191 23.08 -11.41 -1.12
N LYS A 192 23.02 -11.95 -2.33
CA LYS A 192 23.90 -13.05 -2.74
C LYS A 192 25.34 -12.58 -2.88
#